data_AF-A0A1V6Z3J9-F1
#
_entry.id   AF-A0A1V6Z3J9-F1
#
_cell.length_a   1.000
_cell.length_b   1.000
_cell.length_c   1.000
_cell.angle_alpha   90.00
_cell.angle_beta   90.00
_cell.angle_gamma   90.00
#
_symmetry.space_group_name_H-M   'P 1'
#
loop_
_entity.id
_entity.type
_entity.pdbx_description
1 polymer ?
#
loop_
_entity_poly.entity_id
_entity_poly.type
_entity_poly.pdbx_seq_one_letter_code
_entity_poly.pdbx_strand_id
1 'polypeptide(L)'
;MSTDVSAVRYTFGDLRVSLLEIFLFSISYHQRVHLYSLVITRTICYATDEVYNFLFLVVMGADWNPGHQQPYSGNSLVGSTAAIAAVQTVFVAAKFYTRFMQRMKFGLDDYLILLALVASLTCSMIFIVLAEIGVIGYHFDYVSEMPYKVNLARKCTLALEILDYPFTITPAKLAVLLFYLRIFTTRKFQILVYIVGTLVLALGVSVFLENFLQCRPFAYIWDRSIPGGTCIHPVDAYRIFAPVNVLTGVLVLVIPIPAVWNLHLPKAQKLAVTGVFLLGGL
;
A
#
# COMPACT_ATOMS: atom_id res chain seq x y z
N MET A 1 -38.88 43.58 -3.56
CA MET A 1 -39.02 42.37 -4.38
C MET A 1 -37.64 42.08 -4.97
N SER A 2 -36.71 41.55 -4.18
CA SER A 2 -36.45 40.12 -3.88
C SER A 2 -35.56 39.44 -4.94
N THR A 3 -34.31 39.15 -4.52
CA THR A 3 -33.33 38.11 -4.96
C THR A 3 -32.87 38.13 -6.44
N ASP A 4 -31.58 38.09 -6.81
CA ASP A 4 -30.55 37.16 -6.31
C ASP A 4 -29.10 37.72 -6.39
N VAL A 5 -28.35 37.44 -5.32
CA VAL A 5 -26.89 37.49 -5.21
C VAL A 5 -26.45 36.04 -5.14
N SER A 6 -25.84 35.46 -6.18
CA SER A 6 -24.95 34.28 -6.10
C SER A 6 -24.47 33.79 -7.47
N ALA A 7 -23.21 33.34 -7.51
CA ALA A 7 -22.65 32.36 -8.46
C ALA A 7 -22.08 32.84 -9.82
N VAL A 8 -21.23 33.87 -9.81
CA VAL A 8 -20.04 33.90 -10.69
C VAL A 8 -18.81 34.02 -9.80
N ARG A 9 -18.65 33.03 -8.92
CA ARG A 9 -17.42 32.79 -8.16
C ARG A 9 -16.58 31.78 -8.94
N TYR A 10 -16.28 32.11 -10.19
CA TYR A 10 -15.26 31.43 -11.01
C TYR A 10 -13.90 31.92 -10.55
N THR A 11 -13.35 31.33 -9.49
CA THR A 11 -11.93 31.48 -9.14
C THR A 11 -11.62 30.49 -8.01
N PHE A 12 -10.49 29.80 -8.14
CA PHE A 12 -9.79 28.93 -7.16
C PHE A 12 -9.97 27.39 -7.18
N GLY A 13 -10.80 26.80 -8.04
CA GLY A 13 -10.88 25.33 -8.20
C GLY A 13 -9.97 24.74 -9.30
N ASP A 14 -9.98 25.35 -10.48
CA ASP A 14 -9.34 24.81 -11.70
C ASP A 14 -7.82 25.06 -11.81
N LEU A 15 -7.26 25.91 -10.96
CA LEU A 15 -5.84 26.29 -11.07
C LEU A 15 -4.90 25.20 -10.52
N ARG A 16 -5.35 24.38 -9.56
CA ARG A 16 -4.52 23.27 -9.02
C ARG A 16 -4.43 22.09 -9.98
N VAL A 17 -5.50 21.81 -10.73
CA VAL A 17 -5.52 20.74 -11.75
C VAL A 17 -4.69 21.18 -12.96
N SER A 18 -4.82 22.43 -13.39
CA SER A 18 -4.00 23.00 -14.48
C SER A 18 -2.51 23.05 -14.14
N LEU A 19 -2.13 23.37 -12.90
CA LEU A 19 -0.73 23.35 -12.46
C LEU A 19 -0.16 21.93 -12.42
N LEU A 20 -0.96 20.92 -12.06
CA LEU A 20 -0.55 19.52 -12.10
C LEU A 20 -0.34 19.04 -13.55
N GLU A 21 -1.24 19.43 -14.47
CA GLU A 21 -1.10 19.13 -15.89
C GLU A 21 0.12 19.84 -16.52
N ILE A 22 0.38 21.09 -16.16
CA ILE A 22 1.57 21.84 -16.61
C ILE A 22 2.86 21.23 -16.03
N PHE A 23 2.87 20.79 -14.77
CA PHE A 23 4.00 20.07 -14.18
C PHE A 23 4.23 18.70 -14.84
N LEU A 24 3.16 17.97 -15.16
CA LEU A 24 3.22 16.66 -15.83
C LEU A 24 3.60 16.77 -17.31
N PHE A 25 3.29 17.89 -17.97
CA PHE A 25 3.61 18.12 -19.38
C PHE A 25 5.05 18.57 -19.61
N SER A 26 5.66 19.26 -18.62
CA SER A 26 7.05 19.75 -18.67
C SER A 26 8.10 18.65 -18.38
N ILE A 27 7.69 17.52 -17.80
CA ILE A 27 8.58 16.41 -17.46
C ILE A 27 8.77 15.48 -18.68
N SER A 28 10.03 15.17 -18.98
CA SER A 28 10.42 14.32 -20.12
C SER A 28 9.64 13.00 -20.11
N TYR A 29 9.17 12.54 -21.26
CA TYR A 29 8.29 11.37 -21.46
C TYR A 29 8.71 10.11 -20.67
N HIS A 30 10.01 9.82 -20.62
CA HIS A 30 10.57 8.67 -19.90
C HIS A 30 10.37 8.80 -18.38
N GLN A 31 10.34 10.03 -17.88
CA GLN A 31 10.27 10.39 -16.47
C GLN A 31 8.82 10.39 -15.95
N ARG A 32 7.81 10.48 -16.83
CA ARG A 32 6.37 10.25 -16.49
C ARG A 32 6.09 8.80 -16.09
N VAL A 33 6.61 7.82 -16.83
CA VAL A 33 6.41 6.38 -16.52
C VAL A 33 7.06 6.00 -15.19
N HIS A 34 8.21 6.60 -14.87
CA HIS A 34 8.84 6.52 -13.55
C HIS A 34 7.92 7.05 -12.45
N LEU A 35 7.37 8.26 -12.65
CA LEU A 35 6.48 8.91 -11.71
C LEU A 35 5.27 8.03 -11.40
N TYR A 36 4.62 7.48 -12.44
CA TYR A 36 3.47 6.59 -12.27
C TYR A 36 3.84 5.33 -11.49
N SER A 37 4.94 4.65 -11.82
CA SER A 37 5.30 3.40 -11.12
C SER A 37 5.64 3.64 -9.65
N LEU A 38 6.27 4.76 -9.32
CA LEU A 38 6.59 5.14 -7.94
C LEU A 38 5.36 5.60 -7.16
N VAL A 39 4.53 6.46 -7.75
CA VAL A 39 3.28 6.94 -7.12
C VAL A 39 2.31 5.79 -6.91
N ILE A 40 2.16 4.88 -7.88
CA ILE A 40 1.33 3.67 -7.74
C ILE A 40 1.84 2.79 -6.60
N THR A 41 3.14 2.49 -6.57
CA THR A 41 3.74 1.67 -5.49
C THR A 41 3.54 2.32 -4.13
N ARG A 42 3.65 3.66 -4.06
CA ARG A 42 3.42 4.42 -2.83
C ARG A 42 1.95 4.46 -2.44
N THR A 43 1.01 4.74 -3.34
CA THR A 43 -0.42 4.75 -3.01
C THR A 43 -0.88 3.37 -2.55
N ILE A 44 -0.38 2.31 -3.20
CA ILE A 44 -0.63 0.93 -2.79
C ILE A 44 -0.01 0.66 -1.40
N CYS A 45 1.25 1.03 -1.16
CA CYS A 45 1.93 0.79 0.12
C CYS A 45 1.40 1.69 1.27
N TYR A 46 0.91 2.90 0.95
CA TYR A 46 0.28 3.81 1.90
C TYR A 46 -1.12 3.33 2.30
N ALA A 47 -1.87 2.74 1.36
CA ALA A 47 -3.12 2.05 1.66
C ALA A 47 -2.91 0.91 2.66
N THR A 48 -1.80 0.17 2.54
CA THR A 48 -1.44 -0.93 3.45
C THR A 48 -0.90 -0.43 4.80
N ASP A 49 -0.12 0.66 4.82
CA ASP A 49 0.37 1.27 6.08
C ASP A 49 -0.78 1.88 6.91
N GLU A 50 -1.83 2.44 6.29
CA GLU A 50 -3.04 2.84 7.03
C GLU A 50 -3.75 1.65 7.66
N VAL A 51 -3.84 0.53 6.94
CA VAL A 51 -4.43 -0.72 7.43
C VAL A 51 -3.67 -1.26 8.64
N TYR A 52 -2.33 -1.30 8.59
CA TYR A 52 -1.50 -1.74 9.71
C TYR A 52 -1.47 -0.74 10.86
N ASN A 53 -1.39 0.58 10.61
CA ASN A 53 -1.51 1.58 11.67
C ASN A 53 -2.87 1.50 12.35
N PHE A 54 -3.92 1.19 11.60
CA PHE A 54 -5.26 1.02 12.16
C PHE A 54 -5.39 -0.28 12.95
N LEU A 55 -4.90 -1.41 12.41
CA LEU A 55 -4.83 -2.68 13.14
C LEU A 55 -4.01 -2.53 14.42
N PHE A 56 -2.88 -1.82 14.35
CA PHE A 56 -2.00 -1.49 15.47
C PHE A 56 -2.66 -0.51 16.44
N LEU A 57 -3.40 0.52 16.00
CA LEU A 57 -4.15 1.43 16.87
C LEU A 57 -5.30 0.72 17.59
N VAL A 58 -6.01 -0.18 16.91
CA VAL A 58 -7.05 -1.01 17.54
C VAL A 58 -6.46 -1.98 18.56
N VAL A 59 -5.26 -2.50 18.32
CA VAL A 59 -4.59 -3.49 19.19
C VAL A 59 -3.72 -2.85 20.30
N MET A 60 -3.17 -1.64 20.09
CA MET A 60 -2.19 -0.99 20.97
C MET A 60 -2.63 0.41 21.48
N GLY A 61 -3.74 0.97 20.99
CA GLY A 61 -3.99 2.41 21.04
C GLY A 61 -5.36 2.85 21.52
N ALA A 62 -6.01 2.08 22.38
CA ALA A 62 -6.92 2.69 23.35
C ALA A 62 -6.51 2.23 24.73
N ASP A 63 -5.93 3.15 25.50
CA ASP A 63 -6.13 3.13 26.94
C ASP A 63 -7.64 3.05 27.16
N TRP A 64 -8.14 1.85 27.46
CA TRP A 64 -9.54 1.64 27.75
C TRP A 64 -9.84 2.36 29.06
N ASN A 65 -10.40 3.56 28.95
CA ASN A 65 -10.99 4.26 30.07
C ASN A 65 -12.49 3.87 30.12
N PRO A 66 -12.94 3.08 31.11
CA PRO A 66 -14.32 2.55 31.17
C PRO A 66 -15.42 3.61 31.25
N GLY A 67 -15.08 4.89 31.45
CA GLY A 67 -16.03 5.99 31.65
C GLY A 67 -16.52 6.72 30.39
N HIS A 68 -15.98 6.43 29.19
CA HIS A 68 -16.36 7.15 27.97
C HIS A 68 -16.77 6.21 26.84
N GLN A 69 -18.05 6.28 26.44
CA GLN A 69 -18.52 5.70 25.18
C GLN A 69 -17.77 6.38 24.02
N GLN A 70 -16.79 5.68 23.44
CA GLN A 70 -16.08 6.21 22.30
C GLN A 70 -16.99 6.23 21.05
N PRO A 71 -16.99 7.31 20.27
CA PRO A 71 -17.82 7.43 19.08
C PRO A 71 -17.38 6.41 18.02
N TYR A 72 -18.36 5.77 17.37
CA TYR A 72 -18.13 4.86 16.25
C TYR A 72 -17.34 5.56 15.13
N SER A 73 -16.15 5.06 14.84
CA SER A 73 -15.22 5.64 13.85
C SER A 73 -15.25 4.94 12.48
N GLY A 74 -16.09 3.90 12.32
CA GLY A 74 -16.15 3.08 11.09
C GLY A 74 -16.45 3.87 9.82
N ASN A 75 -17.31 4.89 9.88
CA ASN A 75 -17.66 5.70 8.70
C ASN A 75 -16.47 6.49 8.15
N SER A 76 -15.59 7.00 9.02
CA SER A 76 -14.39 7.71 8.60
C SER A 76 -13.39 6.79 7.88
N LEU A 77 -13.30 5.54 8.34
CA LEU A 77 -12.43 4.50 7.79
C LEU A 77 -12.90 4.02 6.41
N VAL A 78 -14.21 3.82 6.25
CA VAL A 78 -14.79 3.50 4.94
C VAL A 78 -14.53 4.62 3.95
N GLY A 79 -14.68 5.88 4.38
CA GLY A 79 -14.40 7.06 3.57
C GLY A 79 -12.95 7.13 3.09
N SER A 80 -11.96 6.95 3.98
CA SER A 80 -10.55 6.97 3.58
C SER A 80 -10.19 5.80 2.67
N THR A 81 -10.64 4.60 3.00
CA THR A 81 -10.38 3.38 2.22
C THR A 81 -10.92 3.50 0.80
N ALA A 82 -12.16 3.98 0.65
CA ALA A 82 -12.78 4.17 -0.66
C ALA A 82 -12.07 5.25 -1.48
N ALA A 83 -11.66 6.36 -0.85
CA ALA A 83 -10.91 7.42 -1.52
C ALA A 83 -9.56 6.91 -2.04
N ILE A 84 -8.81 6.19 -1.22
CA ILE A 84 -7.50 5.61 -1.60
C ILE A 84 -7.69 4.58 -2.71
N ALA A 85 -8.73 3.75 -2.62
CA ALA A 85 -9.07 2.75 -3.64
C ALA A 85 -9.40 3.39 -5.01
N ALA A 86 -10.14 4.50 -5.01
CA ALA A 86 -10.41 5.26 -6.23
C ALA A 86 -9.14 5.86 -6.82
N VAL A 87 -8.31 6.49 -5.98
CA VAL A 87 -7.06 7.12 -6.40
C VAL A 87 -6.09 6.11 -7.02
N GLN A 88 -5.83 4.97 -6.36
CA GLN A 88 -4.93 3.94 -6.91
C GLN A 88 -5.41 3.41 -8.27
N THR A 89 -6.73 3.22 -8.43
CA THR A 89 -7.32 2.72 -9.67
C THR A 89 -7.13 3.70 -10.82
N VAL A 90 -7.33 5.00 -10.56
CA VAL A 90 -7.10 6.06 -11.55
C VAL A 90 -5.63 6.11 -11.98
N PHE A 91 -4.69 6.03 -11.04
CA PHE A 91 -3.27 6.04 -11.34
C PHE A 91 -2.82 4.82 -12.17
N VAL A 92 -3.29 3.62 -11.83
CA VAL A 92 -2.98 2.42 -12.61
C VAL A 92 -3.62 2.49 -14.00
N ALA A 93 -4.87 2.94 -14.11
CA ALA A 93 -5.53 3.16 -15.39
C ALA A 93 -4.75 4.17 -16.26
N ALA A 94 -4.27 5.28 -15.69
CA ALA A 94 -3.43 6.25 -16.38
C ALA A 94 -2.10 5.63 -16.85
N LYS A 95 -1.47 4.77 -16.05
CA LYS A 95 -0.27 4.01 -16.46
C LYS A 95 -0.55 3.11 -17.66
N PHE A 96 -1.65 2.36 -17.65
CA PHE A 96 -2.01 1.50 -18.78
C PHE A 96 -2.40 2.31 -20.03
N TYR A 97 -3.12 3.42 -19.85
CA TYR A 97 -3.48 4.32 -20.95
C TYR A 97 -2.24 4.92 -21.64
N THR A 98 -1.28 5.40 -20.85
CA THR A 98 -0.02 5.92 -21.41
C THR A 98 0.77 4.82 -22.12
N ARG A 99 0.88 3.61 -21.56
CA ARG A 99 1.50 2.45 -22.21
C ARG A 99 0.83 2.09 -23.54
N PHE A 100 -0.51 2.11 -23.56
CA PHE A 100 -1.31 1.81 -24.74
C PHE A 100 -1.07 2.83 -25.86
N MET A 101 -1.11 4.13 -25.53
CA MET A 101 -0.83 5.21 -26.48
C MET A 101 0.58 5.09 -27.09
N GLN A 102 1.53 4.59 -26.29
CA GLN A 102 2.93 4.42 -26.68
C GLN A 102 3.22 3.13 -27.45
N ARG A 103 2.23 2.23 -27.64
CA ARG A 103 2.39 0.90 -28.24
C ARG A 103 3.55 0.10 -27.64
N MET A 104 3.78 0.27 -26.33
CA MET A 104 4.85 -0.40 -25.60
C MET A 104 4.45 -1.85 -25.33
N LYS A 105 5.38 -2.79 -25.48
CA LYS A 105 5.15 -4.19 -25.09
C LYS A 105 4.94 -4.29 -23.57
N PHE A 106 3.92 -5.06 -23.17
CA PHE A 106 3.67 -5.40 -21.77
C PHE A 106 4.85 -6.18 -21.19
N GLY A 107 5.41 -5.66 -20.09
CA GLY A 107 6.46 -6.34 -19.34
C GLY A 107 5.89 -7.11 -18.15
N LEU A 108 6.73 -7.95 -17.53
CA LEU A 108 6.42 -8.57 -16.24
C LEU A 108 6.10 -7.53 -15.15
N ASP A 109 6.67 -6.32 -15.26
CA ASP A 109 6.38 -5.20 -14.36
C ASP A 109 4.90 -4.77 -14.40
N ASP A 110 4.27 -4.80 -15.57
CA ASP A 110 2.88 -4.39 -15.74
C ASP A 110 1.91 -5.45 -15.16
N TYR A 111 2.23 -6.74 -15.29
CA TYR A 111 1.44 -7.83 -14.70
C TYR A 111 1.50 -7.84 -13.17
N LEU A 112 2.67 -7.58 -12.59
CA LEU A 112 2.83 -7.52 -11.13
C LEU A 112 2.06 -6.35 -10.52
N ILE A 113 2.01 -5.20 -11.20
CA ILE A 113 1.22 -4.04 -10.75
C ILE A 113 -0.27 -4.33 -10.86
N LEU A 114 -0.72 -5.02 -11.91
CA LEU A 114 -2.11 -5.42 -12.04
C LEU A 114 -2.51 -6.39 -10.93
N LEU A 115 -1.66 -7.38 -10.62
CA LEU A 115 -1.87 -8.30 -9.50
C LEU A 115 -1.99 -7.54 -8.17
N ALA A 116 -1.07 -6.61 -7.91
CA ALA A 116 -1.09 -5.78 -6.70
C ALA A 116 -2.36 -4.93 -6.59
N LEU A 117 -2.85 -4.37 -7.71
CA LEU A 117 -4.10 -3.59 -7.73
C LEU A 117 -5.31 -4.47 -7.40
N VAL A 118 -5.40 -5.67 -7.98
CA VAL A 118 -6.54 -6.57 -7.72
C VAL A 118 -6.53 -7.03 -6.27
N ALA A 119 -5.35 -7.36 -5.72
CA ALA A 119 -5.20 -7.70 -4.32
C ALA A 119 -5.58 -6.54 -3.40
N SER A 120 -5.10 -5.32 -3.68
CA SER A 120 -5.40 -4.14 -2.86
C SER A 120 -6.88 -3.77 -2.88
N LEU A 121 -7.55 -3.85 -4.04
CA LEU A 121 -9.00 -3.64 -4.15
C LEU A 121 -9.78 -4.70 -3.36
N THR A 122 -9.32 -5.96 -3.38
CA THR A 122 -9.94 -7.03 -2.60
C THR A 122 -9.80 -6.77 -1.11
N CYS A 123 -8.63 -6.31 -0.64
CA CYS A 123 -8.44 -5.86 0.74
C CYS A 123 -9.39 -4.72 1.10
N SER A 124 -9.50 -3.69 0.26
CA SER A 124 -10.41 -2.56 0.49
C SER A 124 -11.87 -3.01 0.63
N MET A 125 -12.32 -3.95 -0.21
CA MET A 125 -13.68 -4.49 -0.11
C MET A 125 -13.91 -5.26 1.20
N ILE A 126 -12.94 -6.08 1.61
CA ILE A 126 -13.03 -6.82 2.89
C ILE A 126 -13.08 -5.83 4.08
N PHE A 127 -12.30 -4.75 4.04
CA PHE A 127 -12.34 -3.70 5.05
C PHE A 127 -13.70 -3.02 5.17
N ILE A 128 -14.31 -2.66 4.04
CA ILE A 128 -15.65 -2.04 4.02
C ILE A 128 -16.69 -2.99 4.62
N VAL A 129 -16.67 -4.27 4.23
CA VAL A 129 -17.58 -5.28 4.77
C VAL A 129 -17.37 -5.47 6.29
N LEU A 130 -16.13 -5.49 6.76
CA LEU A 130 -15.84 -5.61 8.20
C LEU A 130 -16.28 -4.39 9.01
N ALA A 131 -16.21 -3.19 8.42
CA ALA A 131 -16.73 -1.96 9.01
C ALA A 131 -18.26 -1.99 9.10
N GLU A 132 -18.96 -2.41 8.04
CA GLU A 132 -20.42 -2.49 8.02
C GLU A 132 -20.99 -3.52 9.02
N ILE A 133 -20.31 -4.64 9.22
CA ILE A 133 -20.73 -5.69 10.19
C ILE A 133 -20.51 -5.23 11.65
N GLY A 134 -19.80 -4.11 11.85
CA GLY A 134 -19.47 -3.57 13.16
C GLY A 134 -18.40 -4.38 13.90
N VAL A 135 -17.59 -5.14 13.16
CA VAL A 135 -16.40 -5.82 13.69
C VAL A 135 -15.26 -4.82 13.87
N ILE A 136 -15.16 -3.88 12.93
CA ILE A 136 -14.20 -2.77 12.94
C ILE A 136 -14.95 -1.48 13.26
N GLY A 137 -14.44 -0.69 14.22
CA GLY A 137 -15.03 0.59 14.65
C GLY A 137 -15.68 0.58 16.04
N TYR A 138 -15.80 -0.60 16.67
CA TYR A 138 -16.13 -0.78 18.09
C TYR A 138 -14.94 -1.40 18.83
N HIS A 139 -14.79 -1.16 20.14
CA HIS A 139 -13.74 -1.80 20.94
C HIS A 139 -13.90 -3.33 20.96
N PHE A 140 -12.75 -4.03 21.02
CA PHE A 140 -12.67 -5.49 21.00
C PHE A 140 -13.58 -6.15 22.06
N ASP A 141 -13.76 -5.50 23.21
CA ASP A 141 -14.62 -5.99 24.30
C ASP A 141 -16.10 -6.11 23.90
N TYR A 142 -16.65 -5.14 23.17
CA TYR A 142 -18.05 -5.18 22.70
C TYR A 142 -18.28 -6.27 21.65
N VAL A 143 -17.28 -6.52 20.80
CA VAL A 143 -17.34 -7.55 19.77
C VAL A 143 -17.15 -8.95 20.37
N SER A 144 -16.41 -9.07 21.47
CA SER A 144 -16.11 -10.33 22.15
C SER A 144 -17.34 -11.05 22.71
N GLU A 145 -18.43 -10.32 22.98
CA GLU A 145 -19.68 -10.86 23.49
C GLU A 145 -20.47 -11.67 22.43
N MET A 146 -20.16 -11.53 21.14
CA MET A 146 -20.84 -12.23 20.04
C MET A 146 -19.92 -13.23 19.32
N PRO A 147 -19.98 -14.54 19.63
CA PRO A 147 -19.01 -15.52 19.12
C PRO A 147 -19.03 -15.68 17.59
N TYR A 148 -20.19 -15.47 16.95
CA TYR A 148 -20.30 -15.50 15.49
C TYR A 148 -19.49 -14.37 14.82
N LYS A 149 -19.53 -13.15 15.37
CA LYS A 149 -18.81 -11.99 14.83
C LYS A 149 -17.31 -12.14 14.99
N VAL A 150 -16.85 -12.66 16.11
CA VAL A 150 -15.41 -12.90 16.39
C VAL A 150 -14.81 -13.92 15.42
N ASN A 151 -15.54 -15.00 15.12
CA ASN A 151 -15.05 -16.04 14.20
C ASN A 151 -14.96 -15.52 12.76
N LEU A 152 -15.93 -14.71 12.32
CA LEU A 152 -15.89 -14.05 11.03
C LEU A 152 -14.74 -13.04 10.95
N ALA A 153 -14.57 -12.21 11.99
CA ALA A 153 -13.49 -11.26 12.11
C ALA A 153 -12.11 -11.91 11.90
N ARG A 154 -11.83 -12.99 12.63
CA ARG A 154 -10.55 -13.71 12.56
C ARG A 154 -10.27 -14.29 11.18
N LYS A 155 -11.30 -14.84 10.50
CA LYS A 155 -11.17 -15.35 9.13
C LYS A 155 -10.85 -14.24 8.14
N CYS A 156 -11.52 -13.10 8.26
CA CYS A 156 -11.28 -11.96 7.38
C CYS A 156 -9.93 -11.30 7.67
N THR A 157 -9.50 -11.19 8.93
CA THR A 157 -8.16 -10.70 9.30
C THR A 157 -7.07 -11.55 8.69
N LEU A 158 -7.19 -12.89 8.77
CA LEU A 158 -6.26 -13.80 8.11
C LEU A 158 -6.23 -13.59 6.59
N ALA A 159 -7.40 -13.42 5.96
CA ALA A 159 -7.47 -13.16 4.53
C ALA A 159 -6.79 -11.83 4.15
N LEU A 160 -6.93 -10.79 4.98
CA LEU A 160 -6.24 -9.52 4.81
C LEU A 160 -4.72 -9.68 4.94
N GLU A 161 -4.22 -10.34 5.98
CA GLU A 161 -2.78 -10.55 6.18
C GLU A 161 -2.14 -11.31 5.00
N ILE A 162 -2.85 -12.31 4.46
CA ILE A 162 -2.40 -13.07 3.28
C ILE A 162 -2.45 -12.20 2.02
N LEU A 163 -3.48 -11.40 1.78
CA LEU A 163 -3.58 -10.60 0.55
C LEU A 163 -2.67 -9.38 0.56
N ASP A 164 -2.42 -8.80 1.72
CA ASP A 164 -1.74 -7.52 1.84
C ASP A 164 -0.24 -7.65 1.55
N TYR A 165 0.49 -8.41 2.35
CA TYR A 165 1.94 -8.42 2.19
C TYR A 165 2.46 -9.19 0.96
N PRO A 166 2.17 -10.48 0.80
CA PRO A 166 2.76 -11.27 -0.28
C PRO A 166 2.12 -10.98 -1.65
N PHE A 167 0.86 -10.54 -1.72
CA PHE A 167 0.18 -10.27 -3.00
C PHE A 167 0.03 -8.80 -3.36
N THR A 168 0.25 -7.87 -2.41
CA THR A 168 0.19 -6.43 -2.70
C THR A 168 1.58 -5.79 -2.60
N ILE A 169 2.20 -5.82 -1.42
CA ILE A 169 3.47 -5.11 -1.16
C ILE A 169 4.66 -5.75 -1.90
N THR A 170 4.77 -7.07 -1.84
CA THR A 170 5.88 -7.82 -2.48
C THR A 170 5.93 -7.61 -4.01
N PRO A 171 4.85 -7.85 -4.77
CA PRO A 171 4.85 -7.63 -6.22
C PRO A 171 5.02 -6.15 -6.59
N ALA A 172 4.51 -5.20 -5.79
CA ALA A 172 4.73 -3.79 -6.03
C ALA A 172 6.22 -3.41 -5.91
N LYS A 173 6.92 -3.87 -4.86
CA LYS A 173 8.38 -3.70 -4.71
C LYS A 173 9.16 -4.35 -5.86
N LEU A 174 8.74 -5.54 -6.29
CA LEU A 174 9.39 -6.24 -7.41
C LEU A 174 9.16 -5.57 -8.76
N ALA A 175 7.97 -5.01 -9.01
CA ALA A 175 7.70 -4.26 -10.22
C ALA A 175 8.64 -3.05 -10.37
N VAL A 176 8.92 -2.35 -9.27
CA VAL A 176 9.89 -1.24 -9.24
C VAL A 176 11.31 -1.72 -9.54
N LEU A 177 11.73 -2.83 -8.93
CA LEU A 177 13.06 -3.41 -9.15
C LEU A 177 13.25 -3.91 -10.59
N LEU A 178 12.24 -4.58 -11.16
CA LEU A 178 12.25 -5.02 -12.55
C LEU A 178 12.30 -3.83 -13.51
N PHE A 179 11.59 -2.75 -13.17
CA PHE A 179 11.66 -1.52 -13.92
C PHE A 179 13.08 -0.91 -13.88
N TYR A 180 13.77 -0.93 -12.74
CA TYR A 180 15.16 -0.49 -12.65
C TYR A 180 16.10 -1.33 -13.53
N LEU A 181 15.92 -2.66 -13.58
CA LEU A 181 16.72 -3.55 -14.45
C LEU A 181 16.54 -3.22 -15.93
N ARG A 182 15.35 -2.76 -16.34
CA ARG A 182 15.05 -2.38 -17.73
C ARG A 182 15.75 -1.09 -18.16
N ILE A 183 16.02 -0.19 -17.22
CA ILE A 183 16.55 1.14 -17.50
C ILE A 183 18.07 1.17 -17.38
N PHE A 184 18.60 0.63 -16.30
CA PHE A 184 20.03 0.64 -16.03
C PHE A 184 20.62 -0.71 -16.44
N THR A 185 21.43 -0.69 -17.48
CA THR A 185 22.13 -1.88 -18.01
C THR A 185 23.50 -2.09 -17.36
N THR A 186 23.89 -1.27 -16.39
CA THR A 186 25.17 -1.38 -15.69
C THR A 186 25.24 -2.64 -14.82
N ARG A 187 26.20 -3.53 -15.09
CA ARG A 187 26.33 -4.84 -14.42
C ARG A 187 26.35 -4.77 -12.89
N LYS A 188 27.11 -3.82 -12.31
CA LYS A 188 27.16 -3.62 -10.84
C LYS A 188 25.79 -3.26 -10.26
N PHE A 189 25.04 -2.41 -10.96
CA PHE A 189 23.70 -2.00 -10.55
C PHE A 189 22.71 -3.16 -10.64
N GLN A 190 22.75 -3.93 -11.74
CA GLN A 190 21.88 -5.09 -11.90
C GLN A 190 22.11 -6.13 -10.80
N ILE A 191 23.36 -6.40 -10.42
CA ILE A 191 23.68 -7.31 -9.30
C ILE A 191 23.03 -6.83 -8.01
N LEU A 192 23.15 -5.54 -7.66
CA LEU A 192 22.52 -4.97 -6.46
C LEU A 192 20.99 -5.11 -6.50
N VAL A 193 20.38 -4.83 -7.65
CA VAL A 193 18.92 -4.97 -7.83
C VAL A 193 18.49 -6.44 -7.68
N TYR A 194 19.24 -7.39 -8.21
CA TYR A 194 18.96 -8.82 -8.01
C TYR A 194 19.07 -9.23 -6.54
N ILE A 195 20.12 -8.78 -5.82
CA ILE A 195 20.28 -9.08 -4.39
C ILE A 195 19.08 -8.57 -3.60
N VAL A 196 18.68 -7.30 -3.79
CA VAL A 196 17.54 -6.74 -3.08
C VAL A 196 16.22 -7.36 -3.54
N GLY A 197 16.07 -7.69 -4.83
CA GLY A 197 14.92 -8.43 -5.34
C GLY A 197 14.76 -9.81 -4.71
N THR A 198 15.86 -10.55 -4.55
CA THR A 198 15.83 -11.85 -3.86
C THR A 198 15.50 -11.71 -2.37
N LEU A 199 15.98 -10.65 -1.71
CA LEU A 199 15.63 -10.37 -0.32
C LEU A 199 14.13 -10.06 -0.16
N VAL A 200 13.57 -9.21 -1.03
CA VAL A 200 12.14 -8.87 -1.02
C VAL A 200 11.28 -10.11 -1.29
N LEU A 201 11.66 -10.93 -2.26
CA LEU A 201 10.97 -12.20 -2.53
C LEU A 201 11.03 -13.15 -1.34
N ALA A 202 12.20 -13.32 -0.72
CA ALA A 202 12.37 -14.18 0.43
C ALA A 202 11.49 -13.72 1.61
N LEU A 203 11.39 -12.41 1.85
CA LEU A 203 10.51 -11.86 2.88
C LEU A 203 9.03 -12.10 2.57
N GLY A 204 8.60 -11.90 1.31
CA GLY A 204 7.22 -12.19 0.90
C GLY A 204 6.85 -13.66 1.12
N VAL A 205 7.76 -14.58 0.77
CA VAL A 205 7.56 -16.02 1.00
C VAL A 205 7.54 -16.36 2.50
N SER A 206 8.44 -15.76 3.30
CA SER A 206 8.47 -15.98 4.75
C SER A 206 7.16 -15.57 5.43
N VAL A 207 6.62 -14.40 5.09
CA VAL A 207 5.33 -13.92 5.64
C VAL A 207 4.18 -14.80 5.15
N PHE A 208 4.21 -15.21 3.88
CA PHE A 208 3.21 -16.15 3.37
C PHE A 208 3.20 -17.45 4.18
N LEU A 209 4.37 -18.02 4.46
CA LEU A 209 4.50 -19.22 5.29
C LEU A 209 4.07 -18.96 6.75
N GLU A 210 4.46 -17.84 7.33
CA GLU A 210 4.06 -17.43 8.69
C GLU A 210 2.53 -17.43 8.84
N ASN A 211 1.79 -16.92 7.85
CA ASN A 211 0.32 -16.92 7.87
C ASN A 211 -0.30 -18.32 8.01
N PHE A 212 0.34 -19.37 7.47
CA PHE A 212 -0.11 -20.77 7.63
C PHE A 212 0.44 -21.44 8.89
N LEU A 213 1.58 -20.96 9.39
CA LEU A 213 2.28 -21.56 10.53
C LEU A 213 2.03 -20.84 11.86
N GLN A 214 1.33 -19.70 11.85
CA GLN A 214 1.12 -18.85 13.01
C GLN A 214 0.40 -19.53 14.18
N CYS A 215 -0.40 -20.58 13.91
CA CYS A 215 -1.09 -21.34 14.94
C CYS A 215 -0.94 -22.85 14.75
N ARG A 216 -0.85 -23.56 15.88
CA ARG A 216 -0.78 -25.02 15.97
C ARG A 216 -1.90 -25.51 16.91
N PRO A 217 -2.93 -26.23 16.41
CA PRO A 217 -3.25 -26.51 15.00
C PRO A 217 -3.75 -25.27 14.24
N PHE A 218 -3.70 -25.26 12.91
CA PHE A 218 -4.13 -24.12 12.08
C PHE A 218 -5.58 -23.70 12.35
N ALA A 219 -6.45 -24.67 12.68
CA ALA A 219 -7.85 -24.40 13.04
C ALA A 219 -8.02 -23.53 14.30
N TYR A 220 -6.98 -23.43 15.14
CA TYR A 220 -6.99 -22.59 16.34
C TYR A 220 -7.04 -21.09 16.04
N ILE A 221 -6.76 -20.68 14.79
CA ILE A 221 -6.93 -19.28 14.35
C ILE A 221 -8.38 -18.83 14.56
N TRP A 222 -9.35 -19.62 14.08
CA TRP A 222 -10.77 -19.28 14.19
C TRP A 222 -11.45 -19.94 15.38
N ASP A 223 -11.08 -21.17 15.73
CA ASP A 223 -11.69 -21.92 16.82
C ASP A 223 -10.76 -22.03 18.04
N ARG A 224 -10.95 -21.11 18.99
CA ARG A 224 -10.17 -21.09 20.25
C ARG A 224 -10.64 -22.11 21.29
N SER A 225 -11.66 -22.91 20.99
CA SER A 225 -12.12 -23.96 21.90
C SER A 225 -11.25 -25.23 21.85
N ILE A 226 -10.37 -25.34 20.85
CA ILE A 226 -9.49 -26.50 20.69
C ILE A 226 -8.46 -26.56 21.83
N PRO A 227 -8.43 -27.64 22.62
CA PRO A 227 -7.52 -27.75 23.76
C PRO A 227 -6.06 -27.89 23.30
N GLY A 228 -5.16 -27.18 23.97
CA GLY A 228 -3.71 -27.23 23.69
C GLY A 228 -3.27 -26.43 22.45
N GLY A 229 -4.17 -25.64 21.84
CA GLY A 229 -3.82 -24.77 20.73
C GLY A 229 -2.95 -23.59 21.16
N THR A 230 -1.88 -23.31 20.39
CA THR A 230 -1.03 -22.14 20.58
C THR A 230 -0.93 -21.33 19.29
N CYS A 231 -0.88 -20.01 19.44
CA CYS A 231 -0.67 -19.06 18.33
C CYS A 231 0.45 -18.09 18.70
N ILE A 232 1.17 -17.62 17.69
CA ILE A 232 2.07 -16.47 17.83
C ILE A 232 1.22 -15.24 18.16
N HIS A 233 1.70 -14.40 19.07
CA HIS A 233 1.05 -13.12 19.36
C HIS A 233 1.25 -12.16 18.17
N PRO A 234 0.18 -11.59 17.61
CA PRO A 234 0.27 -10.73 16.43
C PRO A 234 1.13 -9.48 16.66
N VAL A 235 1.18 -8.99 17.90
CA VAL A 235 2.02 -7.85 18.29
C VAL A 235 3.50 -8.18 18.17
N ASP A 236 3.91 -9.38 18.58
CA ASP A 236 5.32 -9.80 18.53
C ASP A 236 5.77 -10.05 17.09
N ALA A 237 4.93 -10.71 16.29
CA ALA A 237 5.14 -10.89 14.86
C ALA A 237 5.32 -9.53 14.16
N TYR A 238 4.42 -8.58 14.41
CA TYR A 238 4.48 -7.24 13.83
C TYR A 238 5.74 -6.47 14.24
N ARG A 239 6.14 -6.52 15.51
CA ARG A 239 7.35 -5.83 16.01
C ARG A 239 8.63 -6.28 15.29
N ILE A 240 8.70 -7.55 14.90
CA ILE A 240 9.84 -8.11 14.17
C ILE A 240 9.75 -7.73 12.69
N PHE A 241 8.54 -7.82 12.12
CA PHE A 241 8.31 -7.65 10.70
C PHE A 241 8.38 -6.18 10.23
N ALA A 242 7.80 -5.25 10.99
CA ALA A 242 7.73 -3.82 10.66
C ALA A 242 9.09 -3.19 10.31
N PRO A 243 10.15 -3.31 11.13
CA PRO A 243 11.44 -2.69 10.82
C PRO A 243 12.09 -3.28 9.55
N VAL A 244 11.91 -4.57 9.29
CA VAL A 244 12.45 -5.24 8.10
C VAL A 244 11.71 -4.76 6.84
N ASN A 245 10.39 -4.57 6.93
CA ASN A 245 9.60 -4.04 5.83
C ASN A 245 10.00 -2.60 5.48
N VAL A 246 10.22 -1.75 6.49
CA VAL A 246 10.71 -0.38 6.31
C VAL A 246 12.12 -0.38 5.71
N LEU A 247 13.03 -1.19 6.24
CA LEU A 247 14.41 -1.28 5.75
C LEU A 247 14.45 -1.67 4.27
N THR A 248 13.66 -2.66 3.86
CA THR A 248 13.59 -3.04 2.45
C THR A 248 12.97 -1.96 1.57
N GLY A 249 12.02 -1.17 2.08
CA GLY A 249 11.51 0.01 1.39
C GLY A 249 12.60 1.06 1.14
N VAL A 250 13.38 1.38 2.18
CA VAL A 250 14.52 2.32 2.08
C VAL A 250 15.56 1.82 1.09
N LEU A 251 15.89 0.52 1.11
CA LEU A 251 16.86 -0.06 0.17
C LEU A 251 16.40 0.11 -1.29
N VAL A 252 15.14 -0.21 -1.59
CA VAL A 252 14.57 -0.05 -2.95
C VAL A 252 14.63 1.42 -3.42
N LEU A 253 14.47 2.38 -2.51
CA LEU A 253 14.55 3.81 -2.81
C LEU A 253 16.00 4.31 -2.99
N VAL A 254 16.95 3.81 -2.21
CA VAL A 254 18.34 4.28 -2.23
C VAL A 254 19.13 3.72 -3.39
N ILE A 255 18.85 2.49 -3.84
CA ILE A 255 19.53 1.82 -4.97
C ILE A 255 19.77 2.74 -6.20
N PRO A 256 18.77 3.46 -6.74
CA PRO A 256 18.95 4.29 -7.93
C PRO A 256 19.75 5.58 -7.69
N ILE A 257 19.88 6.06 -6.45
CA ILE A 257 20.50 7.37 -6.17
C ILE A 257 21.97 7.41 -6.63
N PRO A 258 22.85 6.47 -6.23
CA PRO A 258 24.24 6.48 -6.71
C PRO A 258 24.37 6.29 -8.22
N ALA A 259 23.49 5.47 -8.82
CA ALA A 259 23.51 5.20 -10.27
C ALA A 259 23.15 6.46 -11.07
N VAL A 260 22.12 7.20 -10.63
CA VAL A 260 21.74 8.49 -11.21
C VAL A 260 22.83 9.53 -11.00
N TRP A 261 23.54 9.49 -9.86
CA TRP A 261 24.56 10.48 -9.56
C TRP A 261 25.82 10.38 -10.42
N ASN A 262 26.13 9.18 -10.91
CA ASN A 262 27.24 8.91 -11.82
C ASN A 262 26.89 9.10 -13.31
N LEU A 263 25.61 9.36 -13.65
CA LEU A 263 25.19 9.56 -15.03
C LEU A 263 25.34 11.04 -15.44
N HIS A 264 25.90 11.31 -16.62
CA HIS A 264 26.14 12.65 -17.18
C HIS A 264 24.84 13.34 -17.64
N LEU A 265 23.85 13.47 -16.75
CA LEU A 265 22.61 14.19 -17.01
C LEU A 265 22.73 15.68 -16.64
N PRO A 266 22.06 16.59 -17.36
CA PRO A 266 21.96 17.99 -16.97
C PRO A 266 21.35 18.13 -15.57
N LYS A 267 21.88 19.07 -14.77
CA LYS A 267 21.59 19.23 -13.33
C LYS A 267 20.09 19.29 -13.02
N ALA A 268 19.28 19.88 -13.91
CA ALA A 268 17.82 19.96 -13.77
C ALA A 268 17.13 18.58 -13.81
N GLN A 269 17.55 17.68 -14.70
CA GLN A 269 17.02 16.31 -14.77
C GLN A 269 17.47 15.49 -13.56
N LYS A 270 18.71 15.69 -13.10
CA LYS A 270 19.27 15.06 -11.90
C LYS A 270 18.47 15.44 -10.64
N LEU A 271 18.14 16.72 -10.50
CA LEU A 271 17.34 17.22 -9.38
C LEU A 271 15.91 16.70 -9.45
N ALA A 272 15.30 16.64 -10.64
CA ALA A 272 13.96 16.09 -10.81
C ALA A 272 13.89 14.60 -10.49
N VAL A 273 14.86 13.78 -10.93
CA VAL A 273 14.91 12.36 -10.59
C VAL A 273 15.13 12.15 -9.07
N THR A 274 16.04 12.90 -8.47
CA THR A 274 16.29 12.83 -7.02
C THR A 274 15.09 13.31 -6.21
N GLY A 275 14.42 14.37 -6.65
CA GLY A 275 13.20 14.90 -6.05
C GLY A 275 12.04 13.92 -6.14
N VAL A 276 11.91 13.16 -7.24
CA VAL A 276 10.90 12.10 -7.37
C VAL A 276 11.20 10.92 -6.45
N PHE A 277 12.46 10.56 -6.25
CA PHE A 277 12.83 9.53 -5.28
C PHE A 277 12.59 9.98 -3.83
N LEU A 278 12.89 11.24 -3.50
CA LEU A 278 12.64 11.81 -2.18
C LEU A 278 11.14 11.98 -1.91
N LEU A 279 10.37 12.50 -2.87
CA LEU A 279 8.90 12.57 -2.79
C LEU A 279 8.24 11.20 -2.86
N GLY A 280 8.93 10.18 -3.37
CA GLY A 280 8.46 8.80 -3.35
C GLY A 280 8.68 8.08 -2.02
N GLY A 281 9.60 8.58 -1.18
CA GLY A 281 10.02 7.94 0.07
C GLY A 281 9.61 8.64 1.37
N LEU A 282 9.05 9.85 1.30
CA LEU A 282 8.53 10.66 2.42
C LEU A 282 7.02 10.77 2.31
#